data_AF-A0AAE3VSB1-F1
#
_entry.id   AF-A0AAE3VSB1-F1
#
_cell.length_a   1.000
_cell.length_b   1.000
_cell.length_c   1.000
_cell.angle_alpha   90.00
_cell.angle_beta   90.00
_cell.angle_gamma   90.00
#
_symmetry.space_group_name_H-M   'P 1'
#
loop_
_entity.id
_entity.type
_entity.pdbx_description
1 polymer ?
#
loop_
_entity_poly.entity_id
_entity_poly.type
_entity_poly.pdbx_seq_one_letter_code
_entity_poly.pdbx_strand_id
1 'polypeptide(L)' 'MNAAELAAAAEADVLAALATAGDVPVLVEAGHVWHGGRLVADEDAALNLIARGQVREVGTQLQLTAAGHNAYASGGVA' A
#
# COMPACT_ATOMS: atom_id res chain seq x y z
N MET A 1 -17.02 9.94 -6.24
CA MET A 1 -15.60 9.57 -6.37
C MET A 1 -15.24 9.56 -7.84
N ASN A 2 -14.29 10.39 -8.23
CA ASN A 2 -13.62 10.33 -9.52
C ASN A 2 -12.50 9.27 -9.48
N ALA A 3 -11.90 8.97 -10.63
CA ALA A 3 -10.85 7.94 -10.72
C ALA A 3 -9.62 8.24 -9.85
N ALA A 4 -9.29 9.52 -9.65
CA ALA A 4 -8.17 9.93 -8.80
C ALA A 4 -8.46 9.72 -7.31
N GLU A 5 -9.68 9.99 -6.86
CA GLU A 5 -10.13 9.73 -5.49
C GLU A 5 -10.14 8.23 -5.20
N LEU A 6 -10.52 7.40 -6.17
CA LEU A 6 -10.49 5.94 -6.03
C LEU A 6 -9.05 5.41 -5.94
N ALA A 7 -8.14 5.91 -6.78
CA ALA A 7 -6.72 5.56 -6.71
C ALA A 7 -6.09 5.98 -5.38
N ALA A 8 -6.38 7.19 -4.89
CA ALA A 8 -5.89 7.67 -3.60
C ALA A 8 -6.42 6.83 -2.42
N ALA A 9 -7.68 6.38 -2.48
CA ALA A 9 -8.23 5.46 -1.49
C ALA A 9 -7.51 4.11 -1.51
N ALA A 10 -7.28 3.55 -2.70
CA ALA A 10 -6.54 2.29 -2.87
C ALA A 10 -5.10 2.40 -2.34
N GLU A 11 -4.40 3.51 -2.61
CA GLU A 11 -3.06 3.79 -2.06
C GLU A 11 -3.08 3.85 -0.52
N ALA A 12 -4.10 4.48 0.06
CA ALA A 12 -4.27 4.56 1.51
C ALA A 12 -4.53 3.19 2.14
N ASP A 13 -5.35 2.35 1.51
CA ASP A 13 -5.61 0.97 1.94
C ASP A 13 -4.33 0.11 1.92
N VAL A 14 -3.47 0.26 0.91
CA VAL A 14 -2.17 -0.43 0.85
C VAL A 14 -1.23 0.04 1.98
N LEU A 15 -1.15 1.34 2.22
CA LEU A 15 -0.35 1.90 3.32
C LEU A 15 -0.88 1.45 4.68
N ALA A 16 -2.20 1.42 4.87
CA ALA A 16 -2.82 0.94 6.09
C ALA A 16 -2.56 -0.56 6.30
N ALA A 17 -2.67 -1.38 5.24
CA ALA A 17 -2.33 -2.79 5.28
C ALA A 17 -0.86 -3.00 5.67
N LEU A 18 0.07 -2.22 5.11
CA LEU A 18 1.49 -2.28 5.43
C LEU A 18 1.83 -1.78 6.84
N ALA A 19 1.13 -0.75 7.32
CA ALA A 19 1.33 -0.21 8.66
C ALA A 19 0.75 -1.14 9.74
N THR A 20 -0.33 -1.86 9.43
CA THR A 20 -0.97 -2.85 10.30
C THR A 20 -0.44 -4.27 10.08
N ALA A 21 0.41 -4.46 9.07
CA ALA A 21 0.90 -5.75 8.61
C ALA A 21 1.47 -6.61 9.74
N GLY A 22 2.20 -6.04 10.71
CA GLY A 22 2.79 -6.82 11.79
C GLY A 22 3.54 -8.05 11.25
N ASP A 23 3.00 -9.25 11.50
CA ASP A 23 3.50 -10.56 11.02
C ASP A 23 2.93 -10.99 9.65
N VAL A 24 1.86 -10.36 9.17
CA VAL A 24 1.16 -10.70 7.93
C VAL A 24 1.71 -9.86 6.77
N PRO A 25 2.37 -10.47 5.78
CA PRO A 25 2.93 -9.72 4.67
C PRO A 25 1.87 -9.21 3.71
N VAL A 26 2.14 -8.05 3.10
CA VAL A 26 1.42 -7.55 1.93
C VAL A 26 2.14 -8.07 0.69
N LEU A 27 1.41 -8.73 -0.20
CA LEU A 27 1.92 -9.42 -1.39
C LEU A 27 1.40 -8.75 -2.64
N VAL A 28 2.21 -8.65 -3.69
CA VAL A 28 1.74 -8.30 -5.03
C VAL A 28 1.78 -9.56 -5.87
N GLU A 29 0.61 -10.01 -6.31
CA GLU A 29 0.47 -11.20 -7.14
C GLU A 29 -0.64 -11.01 -8.17
N ALA A 30 -0.35 -11.40 -9.41
CA ALA A 30 -1.29 -11.36 -10.53
C ALA A 30 -1.95 -9.98 -10.74
N GLY A 31 -1.18 -8.89 -10.61
CA GLY A 31 -1.67 -7.52 -10.78
C GLY A 31 -2.51 -6.98 -9.61
N HIS A 32 -2.48 -7.65 -8.46
CA HIS A 32 -3.27 -7.28 -7.29
C HIS A 32 -2.42 -7.29 -6.01
N VAL A 33 -2.80 -6.44 -5.07
CA VAL A 33 -2.20 -6.33 -3.74
C VAL A 33 -3.06 -7.09 -2.72
N TRP A 34 -2.43 -8.04 -2.04
CA TRP A 34 -3.07 -8.94 -1.08
C TRP A 34 -2.49 -8.72 0.32
N HIS A 35 -3.34 -8.77 1.35
CA HIS A 35 -2.92 -8.74 2.75
C HIS A 35 -3.68 -9.83 3.51
N GLY A 36 -2.95 -10.81 4.06
CA GLY A 36 -3.58 -11.90 4.83
C GLY A 36 -4.64 -12.70 4.08
N GLY A 37 -4.49 -12.84 2.75
CA GLY A 37 -5.47 -13.50 1.88
C GLY A 37 -6.67 -12.63 1.47
N ARG A 38 -6.68 -11.34 1.82
CA ARG A 38 -7.70 -10.38 1.39
C ARG A 38 -7.14 -9.45 0.32
N LEU A 39 -7.91 -9.23 -0.75
CA LEU A 39 -7.62 -8.22 -1.75
C LEU A 39 -7.72 -6.82 -1.12
N VAL A 40 -6.66 -6.03 -1.26
CA VAL A 40 -6.54 -4.67 -0.72
C VAL A 40 -6.73 -3.64 -1.83
N ALA A 41 -5.97 -3.80 -2.91
CA ALA A 41 -5.94 -2.88 -4.04
C ALA A 41 -5.41 -3.57 -5.30
N ASP A 42 -5.46 -2.88 -6.43
CA ASP A 42 -4.76 -3.27 -7.66
C ASP A 42 -3.27 -2.90 -7.59
N GLU A 43 -2.45 -3.55 -8.43
CA GLU A 43 -1.00 -3.32 -8.52
C GLU A 43 -0.65 -1.85 -8.83
N ASP A 44 -1.49 -1.14 -9.58
CA ASP A 44 -1.30 0.30 -9.87
C ASP A 44 -1.12 1.14 -8.60
N ALA A 45 -1.87 0.84 -7.53
CA ALA A 45 -1.73 1.54 -6.25
C ALA A 45 -0.36 1.28 -5.62
N ALA A 46 0.11 0.03 -5.66
CA ALA A 46 1.45 -0.32 -5.20
C ALA A 46 2.53 0.37 -6.05
N LEU A 47 2.41 0.35 -7.37
CA LEU A 47 3.36 0.98 -8.29
C LEU A 47 3.49 2.49 -8.06
N ASN A 48 2.37 3.20 -7.84
CA ASN A 48 2.41 4.62 -7.49
C ASN A 48 3.14 4.87 -6.16
N LEU A 49 2.87 4.05 -5.15
CA LEU A 49 3.55 4.16 -3.85
C LEU A 49 5.05 3.85 -3.96
N ILE A 50 5.44 2.88 -4.81
CA ILE A 50 6.84 2.55 -5.12
C ILE A 50 7.50 3.73 -5.83
N ALA A 51 6.84 4.31 -6.84
CA ALA A 51 7.35 5.46 -7.57
C ALA A 51 7.59 6.69 -6.67
N ARG A 52 6.76 6.86 -5.63
CA ARG A 52 6.95 7.89 -4.59
C ARG A 52 7.95 7.49 -3.49
N GLY A 53 8.48 6.28 -3.52
CA GLY A 53 9.40 5.74 -2.52
C GLY A 53 8.76 5.47 -1.15
N GLN A 54 7.43 5.43 -1.07
CA GLN A 54 6.68 5.19 0.16
C GLN A 54 6.68 3.71 0.56
N VAL A 55 6.72 2.83 -0.44
CA VAL A 55 6.85 1.39 -0.25
C VAL A 55 7.97 0.89 -1.16
N ARG A 56 8.51 -0.29 -0.84
CA ARG A 56 9.49 -0.98 -1.67
C ARG A 56 9.09 -2.43 -1.82
N GLU A 57 9.41 -2.99 -2.97
CA GLU A 57 9.25 -4.42 -3.22
C GLU A 57 10.46 -5.19 -2.69
N VAL A 58 10.20 -6.29 -1.98
CA VAL A 58 11.19 -7.25 -1.48
C VAL A 58 10.72 -8.64 -1.88
N GLY A 59 11.18 -9.11 -3.04
CA GLY A 59 10.64 -10.34 -3.64
C GLY A 59 9.21 -10.11 -4.12
N THR A 60 8.26 -10.91 -3.65
CA THR A 60 6.82 -10.73 -3.95
C THR A 60 6.10 -9.89 -2.89
N GLN A 61 6.82 -9.40 -1.88
CA GLN A 61 6.25 -8.68 -0.74
C GLN A 61 6.47 -7.18 -0.88
N LEU A 62 5.53 -6.38 -0.39
CA LEU A 62 5.71 -4.96 -0.16
C LEU A 62 6.18 -4.71 1.26
N GLN A 63 7.11 -3.76 1.40
CA GLN A 63 7.56 -3.26 2.69
C GLN A 63 7.38 -1.75 2.75
N LEU A 64 6.88 -1.29 3.90
CA LEU A 64 6.77 0.14 4.19
C LEU A 64 8.18 0.75 4.34
N THR A 65 8.42 1.88 3.71
CA THR A 65 9.64 2.67 3.94
C THR A 65 9.40 3.72 5.03
N ALA A 66 10.46 4.38 5.50
CA ALA A 66 10.32 5.52 6.40
C ALA A 66 9.44 6.65 5.81
N ALA A 67 9.49 6.85 4.48
CA ALA A 67 8.65 7.82 3.79
C ALA A 67 7.17 7.40 3.79
N GLY A 68 6.88 6.12 3.57
CA GLY A 68 5.52 5.59 3.65
C GLY A 68 4.95 5.66 5.06
N HIS A 69 5.77 5.36 6.08
CA HIS A 69 5.36 5.49 7.47
C HIS A 69 5.02 6.94 7.84
N ASN A 70 5.83 7.91 7.40
CA ASN A 70 5.53 9.32 7.60
C ASN A 70 4.28 9.76 6.84
N ALA A 71 4.08 9.29 5.61
CA ALA A 71 2.89 9.62 4.83
C ALA A 71 1.60 9.03 5.41
N TYR A 72 1.67 7.81 5.94
CA TYR A 72 0.57 7.20 6.68
C TYR A 72 0.27 7.97 7.97
N ALA A 73 1.32 8.31 8.74
CA ALA A 73 1.18 9.06 9.98
C ALA A 73 0.69 10.51 9.78
N SER A 74 1.06 11.15 8.67
CA SER A 74 0.60 12.51 8.33
C SER A 74 -0.76 12.55 7.63
N GLY A 75 -1.18 11.43 7.02
CA GLY A 75 -2.50 11.25 6.42
C GLY A 75 -3.55 10.65 7.37
N GLY A 76 -3.15 10.19 8.56
CA GLY A 76 -4.01 9.43 9.49
C GLY A 76 -4.08 10.01 10.90
N VAL A 77 -4.76 11.14 11.07
CA VAL A 77 -5.87 11.42 12.03
C VAL A 77 -6.25 12.90 11.90
N ALA A 78 -7.34 13.17 11.19
CA ALA A 78 -8.17 14.36 11.34
C ALA A 78 -9.63 13.92 11.29
#